data_AF-A0AAD6ZX35-F1
#
_entry.id   AF-A0AAD6ZX35-F1
#
_cell.length_a   1.000
_cell.length_b   1.000
_cell.length_c   1.000
_cell.angle_alpha   90.00
_cell.angle_beta   90.00
_cell.angle_gamma   90.00
#
_symmetry.space_group_name_H-M   'P 1'
#
loop_
_entity.id
_entity.type
_entity.pdbx_description
1 polymer ?
#
loop_
_entity_poly.entity_id
_entity_poly.type
_entity_poly.pdbx_seq_one_letter_code
_entity_poly.pdbx_strand_id
1 'polypeptide(L)'
;RAEFFRQYGAQWTEFARLNYFDLVKYTIIDPMHNLLLGVAKNQWYHRWIEGGTLRANTQKFYRELQFVHDFLESFEAPKWAGKLPLRVGEPAGGSLTADEYKFAVTGPWAVIIPLVWDRFLKDAEQEHKNALERHTQKVTDYKKKMKAWERGNKKSDPPTSPPAAPVPRMRAGEDLNFLRFATALKIFVSSSISMYGAEAMKPNHHWAVHIPEQILDYGPVYGFWAFLTERLNKVLKNMNSNNWSGGRLEVSMMREFHRSSRLDGIVS
;
A
#
# COMPACT_ATOMS: atom_id res chain seq x y z
N ARG A 1 -8.14 -23.33 -24.24
CA ARG A 1 -8.42 -22.70 -22.92
C ARG A 1 -7.15 -22.45 -22.12
N ALA A 2 -6.36 -23.48 -21.75
CA ALA A 2 -5.10 -23.30 -21.01
C ALA A 2 -4.06 -22.44 -21.76
N GLU A 3 -3.99 -22.57 -23.08
CA GLU A 3 -3.10 -21.76 -23.92
C GLU A 3 -3.44 -20.26 -23.90
N PHE A 4 -4.72 -19.92 -23.95
CA PHE A 4 -5.19 -18.53 -23.85
C PHE A 4 -4.77 -17.89 -22.51
N PHE A 5 -4.93 -18.63 -21.40
CA PHE A 5 -4.45 -18.16 -20.09
C PHE A 5 -2.93 -17.97 -20.06
N ARG A 6 -2.16 -18.90 -20.65
CA ARG A 6 -0.70 -18.78 -20.73
C ARG A 6 -0.26 -17.54 -21.53
N GLN A 7 -0.99 -17.21 -22.58
CA GLN A 7 -0.65 -16.09 -23.47
C GLN A 7 -1.08 -14.73 -22.91
N TYR A 8 -2.28 -14.65 -22.33
CA TYR A 8 -2.91 -13.38 -21.98
C TYR A 8 -3.08 -13.15 -20.48
N GLY A 9 -2.85 -14.16 -19.65
CA GLY A 9 -3.08 -14.09 -18.20
C GLY A 9 -4.56 -14.03 -17.78
N ALA A 10 -5.49 -14.11 -18.74
CA ALA A 10 -6.94 -14.08 -18.50
C ALA A 10 -7.56 -15.47 -18.67
N GLN A 11 -8.55 -15.81 -17.85
CA GLN A 11 -9.30 -17.04 -18.02
C GLN A 11 -10.16 -16.97 -19.29
N TRP A 12 -10.16 -18.04 -20.07
CA TRP A 12 -10.96 -18.12 -21.29
C TRP A 12 -12.46 -18.15 -20.93
N THR A 13 -13.24 -17.28 -21.58
CA THR A 13 -14.70 -17.26 -21.53
C THR A 13 -15.24 -17.14 -22.96
N GLU A 14 -16.55 -17.36 -23.17
CA GLU A 14 -17.16 -17.18 -24.49
C GLU A 14 -17.03 -15.74 -25.01
N PHE A 15 -16.87 -14.75 -24.13
CA PHE A 15 -16.60 -13.36 -24.50
C PHE A 15 -15.27 -13.20 -25.25
N ALA A 16 -14.30 -14.11 -25.09
CA ALA A 16 -13.04 -14.10 -25.83
C ALA A 16 -13.22 -14.27 -27.35
N ARG A 17 -14.40 -14.68 -27.82
CA ARG A 17 -14.72 -14.83 -29.25
C ARG A 17 -15.13 -13.51 -29.91
N LEU A 18 -15.45 -12.49 -29.13
CA LEU A 18 -15.98 -11.23 -29.63
C LEU A 18 -14.82 -10.36 -30.10
N ASN A 19 -14.74 -10.12 -31.42
CA ASN A 19 -13.66 -9.32 -32.02
C ASN A 19 -13.58 -7.87 -31.50
N TYR A 20 -14.66 -7.37 -30.90
CA TYR A 20 -14.75 -6.03 -30.32
C TYR A 20 -14.54 -5.99 -28.80
N PHE A 21 -14.36 -7.15 -28.15
CA PHE A 21 -14.24 -7.24 -26.70
C PHE A 21 -12.94 -7.94 -26.29
N ASP A 22 -11.99 -7.15 -25.77
CA ASP A 22 -10.74 -7.64 -25.22
C ASP A 22 -10.88 -7.85 -23.70
N LEU A 23 -10.83 -9.12 -23.27
CA LEU A 23 -10.94 -9.50 -21.86
C LEU A 23 -9.86 -8.88 -20.98
N VAL A 24 -8.65 -8.69 -21.50
CA VAL A 24 -7.53 -8.14 -20.73
C VAL A 24 -7.69 -6.63 -20.62
N LYS A 25 -7.94 -5.96 -21.75
CA LYS A 25 -8.03 -4.50 -21.80
C LYS A 25 -9.28 -3.96 -21.09
N TYR A 26 -10.40 -4.66 -21.16
CA TYR A 26 -11.67 -4.23 -20.58
C TYR A 26 -11.93 -4.76 -19.16
N THR A 27 -10.92 -5.33 -18.50
CA THR A 27 -11.00 -5.64 -17.08
C THR A 27 -10.86 -4.36 -16.26
N ILE A 28 -11.91 -4.01 -15.49
CA ILE A 28 -11.90 -2.83 -14.61
C ILE A 28 -10.95 -3.07 -13.43
N ILE A 29 -10.03 -2.12 -13.22
CA ILE A 29 -9.12 -2.09 -12.09
C ILE A 29 -9.76 -1.19 -11.04
N ASP A 30 -10.27 -1.78 -9.97
CA ASP A 30 -10.89 -1.01 -8.90
C ASP A 30 -9.87 -0.05 -8.24
N PRO A 31 -10.09 1.28 -8.28
CA PRO A 31 -9.18 2.24 -7.69
C PRO A 31 -9.08 2.14 -6.16
N MET A 32 -10.12 1.66 -5.48
CA MET A 32 -10.08 1.51 -4.02
C MET A 32 -9.08 0.44 -3.60
N HIS A 33 -9.22 -0.78 -4.12
CA HIS A 33 -8.29 -1.87 -3.84
C HIS A 33 -6.91 -1.59 -4.42
N ASN A 34 -6.85 -0.99 -5.61
CA ASN A 34 -5.57 -0.81 -6.29
C ASN A 34 -4.75 0.35 -5.72
N LEU A 35 -5.32 1.57 -5.67
CA LEU A 35 -4.58 2.75 -5.25
C LEU A 35 -4.48 2.87 -3.72
N LEU A 36 -5.54 2.56 -2.98
CA LEU A 36 -5.55 2.77 -1.53
C LEU A 36 -4.97 1.55 -0.80
N LEU A 37 -5.58 0.38 -0.98
CA LEU A 37 -5.15 -0.85 -0.29
C LEU A 37 -3.93 -1.53 -0.93
N GLY A 38 -3.65 -1.21 -2.20
CA GLY A 38 -2.49 -1.70 -2.93
C GLY A 38 -1.32 -0.74 -2.80
N VAL A 39 -1.37 0.39 -3.49
CA VAL A 39 -0.25 1.34 -3.60
C VAL A 39 0.00 2.11 -2.30
N ALA A 40 -1.00 2.84 -1.79
CA ALA A 40 -0.83 3.70 -0.62
C ALA A 40 -0.49 2.89 0.64
N LYS A 41 -1.19 1.78 0.88
CA LYS A 41 -0.86 0.83 1.95
C LYS A 41 0.55 0.28 1.81
N ASN A 42 0.99 -0.09 0.60
CA ASN A 42 2.34 -0.59 0.41
C ASN A 42 3.39 0.46 0.75
N GLN A 43 3.21 1.70 0.28
CA GLN A 43 4.11 2.80 0.59
C GLN A 43 4.15 3.09 2.10
N TRP A 44 2.98 3.29 2.71
CA TRP A 44 2.87 3.60 4.14
C TRP A 44 3.40 2.45 5.00
N TYR A 45 2.79 1.27 4.91
CA TYR A 45 3.07 0.20 5.85
C TYR A 45 4.33 -0.59 5.47
N HIS A 46 4.37 -1.14 4.26
CA HIS A 46 5.43 -2.07 3.88
C HIS A 46 6.77 -1.38 3.60
N ARG A 47 6.77 -0.12 3.13
CA ARG A 47 8.00 0.62 2.88
C ARG A 47 8.37 1.49 4.08
N TRP A 48 7.44 2.32 4.57
CA TRP A 48 7.80 3.28 5.61
C TRP A 48 7.80 2.73 7.03
N ILE A 49 6.80 1.94 7.42
CA ILE A 49 6.73 1.36 8.76
C ILE A 49 7.65 0.14 8.89
N GLU A 50 7.41 -0.92 8.12
CA GLU A 50 8.20 -2.15 8.19
C GLU A 50 9.66 -1.96 7.76
N GLY A 51 9.90 -1.06 6.78
CA GLY A 51 11.25 -0.69 6.35
C GLY A 51 11.97 0.23 7.34
N GLY A 52 11.28 0.73 8.37
CA GLY A 52 11.85 1.61 9.39
C GLY A 52 12.28 2.98 8.88
N THR A 53 11.64 3.49 7.83
CA THR A 53 11.76 4.89 7.39
C THR A 53 11.11 5.82 8.41
N LEU A 54 9.88 5.50 8.84
CA LEU A 54 9.17 6.23 9.90
C LEU A 54 9.27 5.42 11.19
N ARG A 55 10.06 5.89 12.16
CA ARG A 55 10.33 5.13 13.37
C ARG A 55 9.38 5.54 14.48
N ALA A 56 9.00 4.54 15.27
CA ALA A 56 8.31 4.77 16.52
C ALA A 56 9.18 5.58 17.49
N ASN A 57 8.51 6.32 18.36
CA ASN A 57 9.17 7.06 19.42
C ASN A 57 9.97 6.11 20.32
N THR A 58 11.06 6.61 20.90
CA THR A 58 11.79 5.89 21.94
C THR A 58 11.88 6.76 23.18
N GLN A 59 12.04 6.17 24.35
CA GLN A 59 12.16 6.94 25.61
C GLN A 59 13.24 8.03 25.56
N LYS A 60 14.27 7.84 24.72
CA LYS A 60 15.42 8.74 24.61
C LYS A 60 15.33 9.71 23.43
N PHE A 61 14.61 9.36 22.38
CA PHE A 61 14.60 10.13 21.12
C PHE A 61 13.20 10.27 20.59
N TYR A 62 12.82 11.54 20.38
CA TYR A 62 11.65 11.93 19.61
C TYR A 62 11.86 11.58 18.14
N ARG A 63 10.92 10.83 17.54
CA ARG A 63 11.03 10.25 16.20
C ARG A 63 9.85 10.58 15.30
N GLU A 64 9.98 10.17 14.05
CA GLU A 64 9.12 10.55 12.94
C GLU A 64 7.63 10.25 13.22
N LEU A 65 7.30 9.07 13.76
CA LEU A 65 5.90 8.72 14.05
C LEU A 65 5.31 9.55 15.18
N GLN A 66 6.10 9.93 16.19
CA GLN A 66 5.59 10.81 17.25
C GLN A 66 5.20 12.17 16.68
N PHE A 67 5.99 12.70 15.74
CA PHE A 67 5.66 13.95 15.07
C PHE A 67 4.37 13.86 14.25
N VAL A 68 4.13 12.72 13.61
CA VAL A 68 2.85 12.44 12.95
C VAL A 68 1.70 12.37 13.97
N HIS A 69 1.88 11.68 15.09
CA HIS A 69 0.84 11.53 16.11
C HIS A 69 0.48 12.85 16.78
N ASP A 70 1.47 13.68 17.12
CA ASP A 70 1.26 15.02 17.71
C ASP A 70 0.47 15.91 16.74
N PHE A 71 0.81 15.85 15.45
CA PHE A 71 0.03 16.53 14.42
C PHE A 71 -1.41 16.04 14.38
N LEU A 72 -1.64 14.72 14.35
CA LEU A 72 -2.98 14.13 14.30
C LEU A 72 -3.82 14.43 15.55
N GLU A 73 -3.20 14.65 16.71
CA GLU A 73 -3.89 15.05 17.93
C GLU A 73 -4.45 16.47 17.83
N SER A 74 -3.72 17.37 17.17
CA SER A 74 -4.15 18.75 16.89
C SER A 74 -4.99 18.91 15.61
N PHE A 75 -5.00 17.91 14.74
CA PHE A 75 -5.59 18.02 13.41
C PHE A 75 -7.13 17.90 13.46
N GLU A 76 -7.80 19.00 13.16
CA GLU A 76 -9.26 19.03 13.07
C GLU A 76 -9.74 18.73 11.65
N ALA A 77 -10.52 17.66 11.51
CA ALA A 77 -11.11 17.25 10.24
C ALA A 77 -12.60 17.61 10.18
N PRO A 78 -13.13 18.03 9.02
CA PRO A 78 -14.57 18.14 8.82
C PRO A 78 -15.26 16.80 9.10
N LYS A 79 -16.46 16.83 9.69
CA LYS A 79 -17.20 15.62 10.09
C LYS A 79 -17.42 14.62 8.95
N TRP A 80 -17.45 15.08 7.70
CA TRP A 80 -17.66 14.26 6.51
C TRP A 80 -16.38 13.61 5.97
N ALA A 81 -15.19 14.07 6.37
CA ALA A 81 -13.92 13.68 5.75
C ALA A 81 -13.33 12.38 6.34
N GLY A 82 -13.75 12.01 7.55
CA GLY A 82 -13.24 10.85 8.29
C GLY A 82 -12.26 11.24 9.41
N LYS A 83 -11.76 10.24 10.13
CA LYS A 83 -10.77 10.40 11.21
C LYS A 83 -9.73 9.29 11.09
N LEU A 84 -8.47 9.59 11.41
CA LEU A 84 -7.41 8.59 11.50
C LEU A 84 -7.22 8.11 12.94
N PRO A 85 -6.79 6.85 13.14
CA PRO A 85 -6.27 6.39 14.42
C PRO A 85 -5.09 7.26 14.86
N LEU A 86 -5.10 7.71 16.11
CA LEU A 86 -4.05 8.59 16.66
C LEU A 86 -2.66 7.93 16.60
N ARG A 87 -2.59 6.61 16.80
CA ARG A 87 -1.34 5.82 16.80
C ARG A 87 -1.07 5.13 15.47
N VAL A 88 -1.41 5.79 14.36
CA VAL A 88 -1.21 5.24 13.01
C VAL A 88 0.26 4.84 12.78
N GLY A 89 0.48 3.66 12.19
CA GLY A 89 1.83 3.11 11.96
C GLY A 89 2.42 2.33 13.14
N GLU A 90 1.77 2.33 14.30
CA GLU A 90 2.10 1.45 15.43
C GLU A 90 1.07 0.31 15.55
N PRO A 91 1.43 -0.83 16.16
CA PRO A 91 0.47 -1.93 16.40
C PRO A 91 -0.81 -1.47 17.10
N ALA A 92 -0.71 -0.49 18.01
CA ALA A 92 -1.86 0.07 18.73
C ALA A 92 -2.84 0.85 17.84
N GLY A 93 -2.40 1.39 16.71
CA GLY A 93 -3.25 2.11 15.76
C GLY A 93 -4.01 1.19 14.79
N GLY A 94 -3.70 -0.10 14.77
CA GLY A 94 -4.33 -1.07 13.86
C GLY A 94 -4.00 -0.85 12.39
N SER A 95 -4.69 -1.61 11.53
CA SER A 95 -4.61 -1.44 10.07
C SER A 95 -5.66 -0.44 9.60
N LEU A 96 -5.24 0.46 8.71
CA LEU A 96 -6.16 1.41 8.09
C LEU A 96 -7.04 0.73 7.04
N THR A 97 -8.30 1.14 7.02
CA THR A 97 -9.29 0.86 5.98
C THR A 97 -9.03 1.69 4.72
N ALA A 98 -9.70 1.35 3.61
CA ALA A 98 -9.56 2.11 2.37
C ALA A 98 -10.01 3.58 2.54
N ASP A 99 -11.13 3.83 3.25
CA ASP A 99 -11.61 5.19 3.51
C ASP A 99 -10.60 5.99 4.36
N GLU A 100 -9.96 5.36 5.35
CA GLU A 100 -8.89 6.00 6.14
C GLU A 100 -7.65 6.29 5.29
N TYR A 101 -7.19 5.37 4.43
CA TYR A 101 -6.10 5.64 3.50
C TYR A 101 -6.42 6.78 2.54
N LYS A 102 -7.65 6.82 2.01
CA LYS A 102 -8.12 7.91 1.15
C LYS A 102 -8.01 9.23 1.89
N PHE A 103 -8.62 9.31 3.07
CA PHE A 103 -8.58 10.51 3.90
C PHE A 103 -7.14 10.92 4.20
N ALA A 104 -6.30 9.98 4.63
CA ALA A 104 -4.92 10.23 5.00
C ALA A 104 -4.12 10.87 3.86
N VAL A 105 -4.14 10.25 2.67
CA VAL A 105 -3.37 10.70 1.50
C VAL A 105 -3.87 12.05 0.97
N THR A 106 -5.18 12.30 1.00
CA THR A 106 -5.76 13.56 0.49
C THR A 106 -5.76 14.72 1.49
N GLY A 107 -5.50 14.45 2.76
CA GLY A 107 -5.58 15.42 3.84
C GLY A 107 -4.31 15.47 4.68
N PRO A 108 -4.29 14.84 5.87
CA PRO A 108 -3.23 15.02 6.85
C PRO A 108 -1.85 14.63 6.33
N TRP A 109 -1.69 13.54 5.56
CA TRP A 109 -0.37 13.12 5.08
C TRP A 109 0.20 14.04 4.01
N ALA A 110 -0.63 14.69 3.20
CA ALA A 110 -0.15 15.69 2.26
C ALA A 110 0.50 16.90 2.94
N VAL A 111 0.20 17.11 4.22
CA VAL A 111 0.78 18.19 5.04
C VAL A 111 1.93 17.68 5.88
N ILE A 112 1.73 16.63 6.69
CA ILE A 112 2.69 16.24 7.72
C ILE A 112 3.90 15.48 7.18
N ILE A 113 3.75 14.71 6.09
CA ILE A 113 4.84 13.89 5.55
C ILE A 113 5.98 14.76 5.00
N PRO A 114 5.75 15.80 4.19
CA PRO A 114 6.83 16.71 3.80
C PRO A 114 7.56 17.33 5.00
N LEU A 115 6.84 17.68 6.07
CA LEU A 115 7.43 18.26 7.29
C LEU A 115 8.27 17.24 8.09
N VAL A 116 7.84 15.98 8.13
CA VAL A 116 8.64 14.89 8.70
C VAL A 116 9.95 14.75 7.92
N TRP A 117 9.90 14.79 6.58
CA TRP A 117 11.10 14.72 5.76
C TRP A 117 12.04 15.88 6.04
N ASP A 118 11.56 17.12 5.98
CA ASP A 118 12.39 18.30 6.25
C ASP A 118 13.06 18.25 7.63
N ARG A 119 12.30 17.85 8.66
CA ARG A 119 12.78 17.80 10.04
C ARG A 119 13.82 16.73 10.29
N PHE A 120 13.64 15.52 9.75
CA PHE A 120 14.45 14.35 10.12
C PHE A 120 15.47 13.92 9.05
N LEU A 121 15.48 14.55 7.87
CA LEU A 121 16.37 14.15 6.76
C LEU A 121 17.86 14.22 7.15
N LYS A 122 18.31 15.31 7.78
CA LYS A 122 19.71 15.49 8.17
C LYS A 122 20.18 14.42 9.17
N ASP A 123 19.33 14.10 10.14
CA ASP A 123 19.60 13.07 11.12
C ASP A 123 19.68 11.69 10.46
N ALA A 124 18.76 11.39 9.54
CA ALA A 124 18.74 10.14 8.79
C ALA A 124 19.99 9.98 7.89
N GLU A 125 20.44 11.05 7.24
CA GLU A 125 21.66 11.07 6.43
C GLU A 125 22.91 10.83 7.28
N GLN A 126 23.01 11.50 8.43
CA GLN A 126 24.13 11.31 9.35
C GLN A 126 24.16 9.88 9.93
N GLU A 127 23.01 9.35 10.33
CA GLU A 127 22.89 7.95 10.78
C GLU A 127 23.29 6.96 9.69
N HIS A 128 22.89 7.21 8.44
CA HIS A 128 23.27 6.39 7.29
C HIS A 128 24.79 6.41 7.04
N LYS A 129 25.41 7.61 7.06
CA LYS A 129 26.87 7.75 6.95
C LYS A 129 27.59 6.95 8.03
N ASN A 130 27.17 7.08 9.29
CA ASN A 130 27.72 6.33 10.41
C ASN A 130 27.52 4.80 10.26
N ALA A 131 26.45 4.36 9.60
CA ALA A 131 26.20 2.96 9.31
C ALA A 131 27.09 2.43 8.18
N LEU A 132 27.37 3.25 7.16
CA LEU A 132 28.24 2.94 6.03
C LEU A 132 29.70 2.73 6.48
N GLU A 133 30.19 3.60 7.38
CA GLU A 133 31.51 3.43 7.99
C GLU A 133 31.61 2.11 8.76
N ARG A 134 30.60 1.80 9.60
CA ARG A 134 30.51 0.53 10.33
C ARG A 134 30.40 -0.69 9.41
N HIS A 135 29.69 -0.57 8.29
CA HIS A 135 29.57 -1.65 7.30
C HIS A 135 30.92 -1.92 6.63
N THR A 136 31.66 -0.88 6.27
CA THR A 136 33.00 -1.00 5.67
C THR A 136 33.95 -1.81 6.58
N GLN A 137 33.90 -1.56 7.89
CA GLN A 137 34.63 -2.35 8.87
C GLN A 137 34.16 -3.82 8.89
N LYS A 138 32.85 -4.05 8.96
CA LYS A 138 32.28 -5.41 8.94
C LYS A 138 32.64 -6.20 7.68
N VAL A 139 32.66 -5.55 6.50
CA VAL A 139 33.08 -6.17 5.23
C VAL A 139 34.55 -6.57 5.29
N THR A 140 35.40 -5.73 5.87
CA THR A 140 36.83 -6.03 6.04
C THR A 140 37.02 -7.24 6.95
N ASP A 141 36.31 -7.29 8.07
CA ASP A 141 36.38 -8.41 9.01
C ASP A 141 35.80 -9.70 8.41
N TYR A 142 34.72 -9.59 7.65
CA TYR A 142 34.14 -10.69 6.86
C TYR A 142 35.17 -11.27 5.88
N LYS A 143 35.82 -10.41 5.08
CA LYS A 143 36.85 -10.83 4.12
C LYS A 143 38.03 -11.53 4.81
N LYS A 144 38.44 -11.07 6.00
CA LYS A 144 39.49 -11.73 6.79
C LYS A 144 39.05 -13.12 7.25
N LYS A 145 37.83 -13.26 7.80
CA LYS A 145 37.27 -14.54 8.25
C LYS A 145 37.10 -15.53 7.09
N MET A 146 36.62 -15.08 5.93
CA MET A 146 36.48 -15.90 4.74
C MET A 146 37.83 -16.47 4.26
N LYS A 147 38.87 -15.63 4.20
CA LYS A 147 40.22 -16.10 3.83
C LYS A 147 40.79 -17.12 4.82
N ALA A 148 40.51 -16.96 6.12
CA ALA A 148 40.93 -17.93 7.14
C ALA A 148 40.18 -19.26 6.98
N TRP A 149 38.87 -19.21 6.72
CA TRP A 149 38.05 -20.39 6.46
C TRP A 149 38.51 -21.15 5.20
N GLU A 150 38.84 -20.45 4.11
CA GLU A 150 39.34 -21.08 2.88
C GLU A 150 40.64 -21.88 3.07
N ARG A 151 41.47 -21.47 4.05
CA ARG A 151 42.74 -22.13 4.41
C ARG A 151 42.57 -23.31 5.38
N GLY A 152 41.43 -23.40 6.07
CA GLY A 152 41.13 -24.45 7.04
C GLY A 152 40.50 -25.71 6.42
N ASN A 153 40.29 -26.74 7.24
CA ASN A 153 39.62 -27.97 6.79
C ASN A 153 38.10 -27.72 6.64
N LYS A 154 37.63 -27.58 5.40
CA LYS A 154 36.26 -27.14 5.02
C LYS A 154 35.10 -28.04 5.47
N LYS A 155 35.36 -29.08 6.27
CA LYS A 155 34.39 -30.11 6.68
C LYS A 155 33.61 -29.79 7.96
N SER A 156 34.02 -28.79 8.77
CA SER A 156 33.37 -28.53 10.08
C SER A 156 32.34 -27.40 10.07
N ASP A 157 32.53 -26.35 9.28
CA ASP A 157 31.70 -25.12 9.39
C ASP A 157 31.25 -24.56 8.04
N PRO A 158 29.97 -24.17 7.89
CA PRO A 158 29.47 -23.53 6.69
C PRO A 158 30.07 -22.10 6.51
N PRO A 159 30.22 -21.62 5.26
CA PRO A 159 30.75 -20.31 4.98
C PRO A 159 29.85 -19.20 5.55
N THR A 160 30.45 -18.16 6.11
CA THR A 160 29.72 -16.99 6.62
C THR A 160 29.08 -16.19 5.47
N SER A 161 27.91 -15.59 5.71
CA SER A 161 27.25 -14.70 4.73
C SER A 161 27.86 -13.29 4.74
N PRO A 162 27.96 -12.61 3.58
CA PRO A 162 28.40 -11.22 3.52
C PRO A 162 27.49 -10.29 4.35
N PRO A 163 28.05 -9.27 5.02
CA PRO A 163 27.24 -8.29 5.74
C PRO A 163 26.40 -7.46 4.74
N ALA A 164 25.10 -7.35 5.01
CA ALA A 164 24.19 -6.54 4.20
C ALA A 164 24.59 -5.05 4.23
N ALA A 165 24.58 -4.40 3.06
CA ALA A 165 24.86 -2.98 2.94
C ALA A 165 23.78 -2.15 3.67
N PRO A 166 24.15 -1.05 4.35
CA PRO A 166 23.17 -0.17 4.95
C PRO A 166 22.39 0.53 3.83
N VAL A 167 21.07 0.64 4.02
CA VAL A 167 20.16 1.29 3.08
C VAL A 167 19.82 2.69 3.62
N PRO A 168 19.84 3.76 2.79
CA PRO A 168 19.36 5.07 3.20
C PRO A 168 17.87 5.01 3.58
N ARG A 169 17.50 5.59 4.72
CA ARG A 169 16.11 5.57 5.21
C ARG A 169 15.24 6.63 4.55
N MET A 170 15.80 7.81 4.30
CA MET A 170 15.16 8.96 3.66
C MET A 170 16.10 9.50 2.57
N ARG A 171 15.53 9.93 1.43
CA ARG A 171 16.28 10.51 0.32
C ARG A 171 15.81 11.94 0.07
N ALA A 172 16.73 12.81 -0.33
CA ALA A 172 16.39 14.18 -0.70
C ALA A 172 15.44 14.23 -1.92
N GLY A 173 14.45 15.13 -1.88
CA GLY A 173 13.46 15.33 -2.96
C GLY A 173 12.27 14.36 -2.95
N GLU A 174 12.17 13.48 -1.96
CA GLU A 174 11.04 12.54 -1.81
C GLU A 174 9.71 13.23 -1.48
N ASP A 175 9.77 14.30 -0.69
CA ASP A 175 8.65 15.20 -0.41
C ASP A 175 8.05 15.78 -1.70
N LEU A 176 8.91 16.19 -2.64
CA LEU A 176 8.50 16.72 -3.94
C LEU A 176 7.92 15.64 -4.86
N ASN A 177 8.45 14.41 -4.80
CA ASN A 177 7.90 13.26 -5.53
C ASN A 177 6.47 12.92 -5.05
N PHE A 178 6.23 12.97 -3.74
CA PHE A 178 4.89 12.79 -3.18
C PHE A 178 3.91 13.85 -3.70
N LEU A 179 4.31 15.12 -3.77
CA LEU A 179 3.44 16.21 -4.22
C LEU A 179 3.14 16.20 -5.73
N ARG A 180 3.99 15.59 -6.57
CA ARG A 180 3.81 15.52 -8.04
C ARG A 180 2.78 14.49 -8.50
N PHE A 181 2.12 13.78 -7.56
CA PHE A 181 1.29 12.57 -7.69
C PHE A 181 0.47 12.35 -8.98
N ALA A 182 -0.15 13.38 -9.59
CA ALA A 182 -1.06 13.23 -10.73
C ALA A 182 -0.38 13.05 -12.11
N THR A 183 0.76 13.72 -12.38
CA THR A 183 1.72 13.28 -13.44
C THR A 183 2.59 12.15 -12.89
N ALA A 184 2.69 12.07 -11.57
CA ALA A 184 3.56 11.16 -10.88
C ALA A 184 2.99 9.79 -10.58
N LEU A 185 1.89 9.29 -11.14
CA LEU A 185 1.64 7.84 -11.01
C LEU A 185 2.74 7.05 -11.73
N LYS A 186 3.11 7.49 -12.94
CA LYS A 186 4.26 6.92 -13.68
C LYS A 186 5.61 7.31 -13.04
N ILE A 187 5.78 8.55 -12.60
CA ILE A 187 7.01 8.98 -11.91
C ILE A 187 7.16 8.25 -10.57
N PHE A 188 6.09 8.07 -9.79
CA PHE A 188 6.07 7.35 -8.53
C PHE A 188 6.46 5.90 -8.73
N VAL A 189 5.87 5.20 -9.72
CA VAL A 189 6.25 3.81 -10.01
C VAL A 189 7.70 3.75 -10.46
N SER A 190 8.15 4.65 -11.34
CA SER A 190 9.54 4.70 -11.80
C SER A 190 10.54 4.99 -10.66
N SER A 191 10.23 5.98 -9.82
CA SER A 191 11.03 6.34 -8.64
C SER A 191 11.03 5.19 -7.64
N SER A 192 9.91 4.54 -7.42
CA SER A 192 9.79 3.38 -6.53
C SER A 192 10.69 2.24 -6.99
N ILE A 193 10.76 1.95 -8.30
CA ILE A 193 11.70 0.96 -8.86
C ILE A 193 13.15 1.39 -8.60
N SER A 194 13.49 2.65 -8.86
CA SER A 194 14.84 3.16 -8.63
C SER A 194 15.23 3.18 -7.15
N MET A 195 14.26 3.29 -6.25
CA MET A 195 14.50 3.42 -4.81
C MET A 195 14.55 2.08 -4.10
N TYR A 196 13.55 1.25 -4.35
CA TYR A 196 13.30 0.03 -3.61
C TYR A 196 13.65 -1.22 -4.41
N GLY A 197 14.01 -1.08 -5.70
CA GLY A 197 14.26 -2.19 -6.60
C GLY A 197 12.97 -2.70 -7.27
N ALA A 198 13.14 -3.42 -8.38
CA ALA A 198 12.03 -4.01 -9.12
C ALA A 198 11.30 -5.09 -8.30
N GLU A 199 12.02 -5.78 -7.41
CA GLU A 199 11.52 -6.79 -6.49
C GLU A 199 10.56 -6.25 -5.43
N ALA A 200 10.63 -4.95 -5.14
CA ALA A 200 9.70 -4.30 -4.24
C ALA A 200 8.34 -4.02 -4.90
N MET A 201 8.26 -4.07 -6.24
CA MET A 201 7.05 -3.70 -6.96
C MET A 201 5.98 -4.78 -6.82
N LYS A 202 4.75 -4.32 -6.60
CA LYS A 202 3.56 -5.18 -6.57
C LYS A 202 2.79 -5.08 -7.88
N PRO A 203 1.99 -6.10 -8.26
CA PRO A 203 1.11 -6.01 -9.43
C PRO A 203 0.25 -4.74 -9.45
N ASN A 204 -0.17 -4.27 -8.27
CA ASN A 204 -0.88 -3.01 -8.11
C ASN A 204 -0.17 -1.78 -8.68
N HIS A 205 1.17 -1.72 -8.59
CA HIS A 205 1.95 -0.62 -9.18
C HIS A 205 1.85 -0.61 -10.70
N HIS A 206 1.88 -1.80 -11.31
CA HIS A 206 1.65 -1.94 -12.75
C HIS A 206 0.20 -1.60 -13.12
N TRP A 207 -0.78 -2.09 -12.37
CA TRP A 207 -2.18 -1.78 -12.66
C TRP A 207 -2.53 -0.31 -12.48
N ALA A 208 -1.86 0.37 -11.53
CA ALA A 208 -2.08 1.78 -11.29
C ALA A 208 -1.75 2.67 -12.49
N VAL A 209 -0.83 2.26 -13.37
CA VAL A 209 -0.51 3.04 -14.58
C VAL A 209 -1.57 2.99 -15.67
N HIS A 210 -2.55 2.08 -15.57
CA HIS A 210 -3.69 1.97 -16.52
C HIS A 210 -4.94 2.70 -16.04
N ILE A 211 -4.97 3.19 -14.80
CA ILE A 211 -6.11 3.91 -14.23
C ILE A 211 -6.48 5.16 -15.05
N PRO A 212 -5.53 5.97 -15.57
CA PRO A 212 -5.87 7.12 -16.41
C PRO A 212 -6.68 6.73 -17.66
N GLU A 213 -6.27 5.66 -18.35
CA GLU A 213 -6.99 5.13 -19.52
C GLU A 213 -8.39 4.64 -19.12
N GLN A 214 -8.55 4.00 -17.96
CA GLN A 214 -9.87 3.58 -17.46
C GLN A 214 -10.79 4.76 -17.12
N ILE A 215 -10.25 5.88 -16.68
CA ILE A 215 -11.07 7.09 -16.45
C ILE A 215 -11.60 7.64 -17.77
N LEU A 216 -10.81 7.55 -18.86
CA LEU A 216 -11.25 7.95 -20.20
C LEU A 216 -12.34 7.01 -20.74
N ASP A 217 -12.20 5.70 -20.52
CA ASP A 217 -13.13 4.69 -21.04
C ASP A 217 -14.43 4.60 -20.23
N TYR A 218 -14.37 4.70 -18.89
CA TYR A 218 -15.48 4.43 -17.98
C TYR A 218 -15.99 5.66 -17.21
N GLY A 219 -15.35 6.81 -17.39
CA GLY A 219 -15.70 8.06 -16.70
C GLY A 219 -15.05 8.21 -15.33
N PRO A 220 -15.60 9.04 -14.43
CA PRO A 220 -14.97 9.36 -13.15
C PRO A 220 -14.74 8.10 -12.27
N VAL A 221 -13.65 8.08 -11.51
CA VAL A 221 -13.29 6.99 -10.55
C VAL A 221 -14.45 6.58 -9.65
N TYR A 222 -15.27 7.53 -9.21
CA TYR A 222 -16.44 7.26 -8.36
C TYR A 222 -17.51 6.38 -9.02
N GLY A 223 -17.53 6.31 -10.36
CA GLY A 223 -18.47 5.50 -11.13
C GLY A 223 -18.15 4.01 -11.11
N PHE A 224 -16.88 3.62 -10.89
CA PHE A 224 -16.45 2.23 -10.98
C PHE A 224 -15.61 1.74 -9.79
N TRP A 225 -15.45 2.55 -8.74
CA TRP A 225 -14.80 2.11 -7.50
C TRP A 225 -15.68 1.18 -6.64
N ALA A 226 -15.06 0.30 -5.86
CA ALA A 226 -15.76 -0.75 -5.14
C ALA A 226 -16.39 -0.32 -3.80
N PHE A 227 -16.21 0.92 -3.34
CA PHE A 227 -16.73 1.38 -2.04
C PHE A 227 -18.23 1.15 -1.89
N LEU A 228 -19.03 1.45 -2.92
CA LEU A 228 -20.47 1.23 -2.90
C LEU A 228 -20.78 -0.26 -2.79
N THR A 229 -20.15 -1.07 -3.64
CA THR A 229 -20.37 -2.53 -3.65
C THR A 229 -19.93 -3.19 -2.35
N GLU A 230 -18.86 -2.74 -1.70
CA GLU A 230 -18.44 -3.24 -0.39
C GLU A 230 -19.42 -2.87 0.72
N ARG A 231 -19.93 -1.64 0.72
CA ARG A 231 -20.96 -1.20 1.67
C ARG A 231 -22.23 -2.03 1.49
N LEU A 232 -22.66 -2.26 0.26
CA LEU A 232 -23.79 -3.15 -0.05
C LEU A 232 -23.51 -4.58 0.41
N ASN A 233 -22.32 -5.13 0.14
CA ASN A 233 -21.92 -6.45 0.63
C ASN A 233 -22.00 -6.55 2.15
N LYS A 234 -21.62 -5.49 2.88
CA LYS A 234 -21.75 -5.44 4.34
C LYS A 234 -23.22 -5.46 4.78
N VAL A 235 -24.10 -4.71 4.11
CA VAL A 235 -25.55 -4.78 4.35
C VAL A 235 -26.04 -6.21 4.12
N LEU A 236 -25.67 -6.83 3.00
CA LEU A 236 -26.05 -8.20 2.67
C LEU A 236 -25.57 -9.22 3.71
N LYS A 237 -24.31 -9.11 4.17
CA LYS A 237 -23.73 -9.99 5.19
C LYS A 237 -24.39 -9.86 6.57
N ASN A 238 -24.91 -8.68 6.89
CA ASN A 238 -25.56 -8.43 8.17
C ASN A 238 -27.03 -8.88 8.20
N MET A 239 -27.62 -9.21 7.04
CA MET A 239 -28.96 -9.76 7.00
C MET A 239 -28.98 -11.16 7.60
N ASN A 240 -29.94 -11.41 8.47
CA ASN A 240 -30.12 -12.74 9.04
C ASN A 240 -30.57 -13.71 7.95
N SER A 241 -29.69 -14.64 7.57
CA SER A 241 -29.96 -15.67 6.57
C SER A 241 -30.53 -16.95 7.16
N ASN A 242 -30.72 -17.05 8.48
CA ASN A 242 -31.14 -18.26 9.20
C ASN A 242 -30.35 -19.52 8.79
N ASN A 243 -29.06 -19.36 8.42
CA ASN A 243 -28.19 -20.41 7.87
C ASN A 243 -28.73 -21.13 6.62
N TRP A 244 -29.57 -20.47 5.83
CA TRP A 244 -30.10 -21.04 4.60
C TRP A 244 -29.02 -21.16 3.52
N SER A 245 -29.09 -22.24 2.74
CA SER A 245 -28.20 -22.54 1.62
C SER A 245 -29.00 -23.00 0.39
N GLY A 246 -28.33 -23.08 -0.77
CA GLY A 246 -28.91 -23.65 -1.99
C GLY A 246 -30.08 -22.85 -2.59
N GLY A 247 -29.82 -21.66 -3.14
CA GLY A 247 -30.82 -20.83 -3.85
C GLY A 247 -31.80 -20.08 -2.93
N ARG A 248 -32.00 -20.57 -1.69
CA ARG A 248 -32.86 -19.95 -0.69
C ARG A 248 -32.23 -18.73 -0.02
N LEU A 249 -30.89 -18.69 0.03
CA LEU A 249 -30.13 -17.58 0.61
C LEU A 249 -30.36 -16.30 -0.19
N GLU A 250 -30.27 -16.42 -1.51
CA GLU A 250 -30.40 -15.34 -2.49
C GLU A 250 -31.80 -14.74 -2.45
N VAL A 251 -32.85 -15.58 -2.38
CA VAL A 251 -34.24 -15.13 -2.28
C VAL A 251 -34.49 -14.37 -0.97
N SER A 252 -33.96 -14.87 0.16
CA SER A 252 -34.09 -14.20 1.45
C SER A 252 -33.37 -12.86 1.49
N MET A 253 -32.12 -12.82 1.00
CA MET A 253 -31.35 -11.57 0.87
C MET A 253 -32.10 -10.54 0.01
N MET A 254 -32.67 -10.96 -1.13
CA MET A 254 -33.39 -10.05 -2.02
C MET A 254 -34.67 -9.50 -1.37
N ARG A 255 -35.44 -10.34 -0.67
CA ARG A 255 -36.66 -9.91 0.03
C ARG A 255 -36.35 -8.94 1.16
N GLU A 256 -35.34 -9.25 1.96
CA GLU A 256 -34.96 -8.42 3.11
C GLU A 256 -34.35 -7.10 2.67
N PHE A 257 -33.51 -7.11 1.63
CA PHE A 257 -32.99 -5.88 1.01
C PHE A 257 -34.13 -4.98 0.53
N HIS A 258 -35.10 -5.52 -0.22
CA HIS A 258 -36.26 -4.76 -0.70
C HIS A 258 -37.11 -4.21 0.45
N ARG A 259 -37.28 -4.98 1.52
CA ARG A 259 -37.98 -4.53 2.74
C ARG A 259 -37.25 -3.36 3.39
N SER A 260 -35.94 -3.47 3.58
CA SER A 260 -35.11 -2.41 4.15
C SER A 260 -35.16 -1.14 3.31
N SER A 261 -34.99 -1.24 1.98
CA SER A 261 -35.04 -0.08 1.08
C SER A 261 -36.40 0.62 1.10
N ARG A 262 -37.51 -0.14 1.23
CA ARG A 262 -38.84 0.44 1.40
C ARG A 262 -39.00 1.19 2.72
N LEU A 263 -38.47 0.63 3.80
CA LEU A 263 -38.52 1.27 5.13
C LEU A 263 -37.69 2.55 5.14
N ASP A 264 -36.47 2.52 4.58
CA ASP A 264 -35.60 3.70 4.49
C ASP A 264 -36.26 4.83 3.68
N GLY A 265 -36.95 4.50 2.58
CA GLY A 265 -37.70 5.47 1.78
C GLY A 265 -38.96 6.05 2.44
N ILE A 266 -39.41 5.48 3.56
CA ILE A 266 -40.52 6.04 4.37
C ILE A 266 -40.00 6.99 5.46
N VAL A 267 -38.76 6.77 5.92
CA VAL A 267 -38.13 7.52 7.03
C VAL A 267 -37.27 8.69 6.53
N SER A 268 -36.83 8.64 5.27
CA SER A 268 -36.13 9.71 4.54
C SER A 268 -37.08 10.78 3.99
#